data_AF-A0A0M3J438-F1
#
_entry.id   AF-A0A0M3J438-F1
#
_cell.length_a   1.000
_cell.length_b   1.000
_cell.length_c   1.000
_cell.angle_alpha   90.00
_cell.angle_beta   90.00
_cell.angle_gamma   90.00
#
_symmetry.space_group_name_H-M   'P 1'
#
loop_
_entity.id
_entity.type
_entity.pdbx_description
1 polymer ?
#
loop_
_entity_poly.entity_id
_entity_poly.type
_entity_poly.pdbx_seq_one_letter_code
_entity_poly.pdbx_strand_id
1 'polypeptide(L)'
;MAPTTSSSNKNIRVLVTGASGFVGAHCVQQLLKERYTVRGTVRDVNNLKKVNPLKELENAAELLELVETDLNDDKGWNNAVKDCTYILHVASPFPTVGDESLIKTAVEGTLRVLRAAAQQATVKKVVLTSSIAAIHEGHDDMNRVFTEEDWTNLDSESLMYYPKSKTLAEQAAWDFVNNGKGTIIQRSRAVLLFCHSD
;
A
#
# COMPACT_ATOMS: atom_id res chain seq x y z
N MET A 1 26.40 -16.19 -5.52
CA MET A 1 25.40 -17.23 -5.85
C MET A 1 24.03 -16.62 -5.59
N ALA A 2 23.17 -16.53 -6.61
CA ALA A 2 21.80 -16.07 -6.42
C ALA A 2 21.03 -17.08 -5.55
N PRO A 3 20.12 -16.64 -4.66
CA PRO A 3 19.31 -17.57 -3.89
C PRO A 3 18.45 -18.39 -4.87
N THR A 4 18.48 -19.70 -4.75
CA THR A 4 17.58 -20.60 -5.46
C THR A 4 16.15 -20.32 -5.01
N THR A 5 15.34 -19.69 -5.87
CA THR A 5 13.91 -19.47 -5.64
C THR A 5 13.20 -20.83 -5.64
N SER A 6 13.01 -21.34 -4.43
CA SER A 6 12.30 -22.59 -4.16
C SER A 6 10.85 -22.51 -4.65
N SER A 7 10.32 -23.61 -5.19
CA SER A 7 8.90 -23.75 -5.58
C SER A 7 7.91 -23.47 -4.44
N SER A 8 8.39 -23.31 -3.20
CA SER A 8 7.63 -22.98 -2.00
C SER A 8 6.80 -21.70 -2.09
N ASN A 9 7.27 -20.67 -2.80
CA ASN A 9 6.61 -19.35 -2.76
C ASN A 9 5.32 -19.30 -3.57
N LYS A 10 5.11 -20.24 -4.50
CA LYS A 10 3.91 -20.26 -5.35
C LYS A 10 2.62 -20.43 -4.54
N ASN A 11 2.69 -21.10 -3.39
CA ASN A 11 1.55 -21.28 -2.49
C ASN A 11 1.30 -20.06 -1.58
N ILE A 12 2.16 -19.05 -1.63
CA ILE A 12 2.02 -17.81 -0.86
C ILE A 12 1.41 -16.75 -1.79
N ARG A 13 0.20 -16.32 -1.45
CA ARG A 13 -0.47 -15.23 -2.18
C ARG A 13 -0.21 -13.88 -1.54
N VAL A 14 0.25 -12.91 -2.33
CA VAL A 14 0.50 -11.53 -1.90
C VAL A 14 -0.48 -10.60 -2.61
N LEU A 15 -1.23 -9.82 -1.84
CA LEU A 15 -2.05 -8.73 -2.36
C LEU A 15 -1.18 -7.49 -2.54
N VAL A 16 -1.19 -6.88 -3.73
CA VAL A 16 -0.59 -5.56 -3.99
C VAL A 16 -1.71 -4.60 -4.38
N THR A 17 -2.03 -3.64 -3.52
CA THR A 17 -3.07 -2.66 -3.86
C THR A 17 -2.49 -1.59 -4.78
N GLY A 18 -3.25 -1.14 -5.79
CA GLY A 18 -2.77 -0.13 -6.73
C GLY A 18 -1.64 -0.68 -7.62
N ALA A 19 -1.79 -1.92 -8.06
CA ALA A 19 -0.79 -2.69 -8.79
C ALA A 19 -0.32 -2.00 -10.08
N SER A 20 -1.18 -1.20 -10.72
CA SER A 20 -0.82 -0.46 -11.94
C SER A 20 -0.13 0.89 -11.69
N GLY A 21 0.11 1.26 -10.42
CA GLY A 21 0.88 2.45 -10.05
C GLY A 21 2.38 2.19 -10.20
N PHE A 22 3.20 3.24 -10.15
CA PHE A 22 4.65 3.13 -10.34
C PHE A 22 5.30 2.13 -9.35
N VAL A 23 5.22 2.41 -8.05
CA VAL A 23 5.75 1.50 -7.01
C VAL A 23 5.04 0.14 -7.04
N GLY A 24 3.72 0.13 -7.22
CA GLY A 24 2.91 -1.09 -7.28
C GLY A 24 3.38 -2.06 -8.36
N ALA A 25 3.67 -1.57 -9.57
CA ALA A 25 4.12 -2.39 -10.69
C ALA A 25 5.49 -3.01 -10.43
N HIS A 26 6.40 -2.27 -9.80
CA HIS A 26 7.70 -2.79 -9.39
C HIS A 26 7.59 -3.84 -8.27
N CYS A 27 6.67 -3.66 -7.31
CA CYS A 27 6.37 -4.69 -6.31
C CYS A 27 5.85 -5.97 -6.98
N VAL A 28 4.89 -5.85 -7.90
CA VAL A 28 4.35 -6.99 -8.66
C VAL A 28 5.46 -7.69 -9.41
N GLN A 29 6.30 -6.96 -10.16
CA GLN A 29 7.41 -7.55 -10.92
C GLN A 29 8.37 -8.35 -10.03
N GLN A 30 8.77 -7.80 -8.88
CA GLN A 30 9.70 -8.48 -7.97
C GLN A 30 9.06 -9.73 -7.35
N LEU A 31 7.80 -9.65 -6.90
CA LEU A 31 7.08 -10.80 -6.35
C LEU A 31 6.93 -11.94 -7.37
N LEU A 32 6.61 -11.60 -8.62
CA LEU A 32 6.50 -12.59 -9.71
C LEU A 32 7.85 -13.27 -10.02
N LYS A 33 8.96 -12.51 -10.02
CA LYS A 33 10.33 -13.07 -10.18
C LYS A 33 10.69 -14.03 -9.06
N GLU A 34 10.27 -13.73 -7.84
CA GLU A 34 10.44 -14.58 -6.65
C GLU A 34 9.40 -15.72 -6.54
N ARG A 35 8.60 -15.92 -7.61
CA ARG A 35 7.60 -16.99 -7.77
C ARG A 35 6.45 -16.96 -6.75
N TYR A 36 6.11 -15.79 -6.21
CA TYR A 36 4.87 -15.60 -5.44
C TYR A 36 3.65 -15.55 -6.36
N THR A 37 2.50 -16.04 -5.87
CA THR A 37 1.22 -15.72 -6.53
C THR A 37 0.80 -14.30 -6.13
N VAL A 38 0.56 -13.44 -7.10
CA VAL A 38 0.25 -12.02 -6.87
C VAL A 38 -1.20 -11.75 -7.23
N ARG A 39 -1.93 -11.15 -6.30
CA ARG A 39 -3.21 -10.50 -6.60
C ARG A 39 -3.00 -9.00 -6.64
N GLY A 40 -3.15 -8.38 -7.80
CA GLY A 40 -3.00 -6.95 -7.97
C GLY A 40 -4.36 -6.26 -8.01
N THR A 41 -4.58 -5.24 -7.19
CA THR A 41 -5.80 -4.42 -7.32
C THR A 41 -5.60 -3.26 -8.28
N VAL A 42 -6.61 -3.03 -9.13
CA VAL A 42 -6.69 -1.88 -10.05
C VAL A 42 -8.10 -1.29 -9.98
N ARG A 43 -8.27 -0.04 -10.40
CA ARG A 43 -9.59 0.62 -10.40
C ARG A 43 -10.51 0.15 -11.52
N ASP A 44 -9.92 -0.28 -12.64
CA ASP A 44 -10.64 -0.74 -13.82
C ASP A 44 -9.78 -1.80 -14.51
N VAL A 45 -10.23 -3.05 -14.47
CA VAL A 45 -9.51 -4.17 -15.12
C VAL A 45 -9.58 -4.11 -16.65
N ASN A 46 -10.50 -3.33 -17.20
CA ASN A 46 -10.69 -3.12 -18.63
C ASN A 46 -9.84 -1.96 -19.16
N ASN A 47 -9.16 -1.18 -18.30
CA ASN A 47 -8.20 -0.17 -18.73
C ASN A 47 -6.88 -0.82 -19.18
N LEU A 48 -6.89 -1.35 -20.40
CA LEU A 48 -5.78 -2.10 -21.00
C LEU A 48 -4.45 -1.34 -20.97
N LYS A 49 -4.47 0.00 -21.12
CA LYS A 49 -3.26 0.83 -21.03
C LYS A 49 -2.57 0.73 -19.67
N LYS A 50 -3.34 0.58 -18.58
CA LYS A 50 -2.82 0.44 -17.22
C LYS A 50 -2.52 -1.00 -16.83
N VAL A 51 -3.28 -1.98 -17.35
CA VAL A 51 -3.13 -3.38 -16.92
C VAL A 51 -2.23 -4.21 -17.82
N ASN A 52 -2.10 -3.91 -19.11
CA ASN A 52 -1.25 -4.68 -20.02
C ASN A 52 0.23 -4.71 -19.59
N PRO A 53 0.83 -3.59 -19.12
CA PRO A 53 2.20 -3.64 -18.64
C PRO A 53 2.42 -4.65 -17.50
N LEU A 54 1.41 -4.93 -16.67
CA LEU A 54 1.47 -5.94 -15.62
C LEU A 54 1.33 -7.36 -16.17
N LYS A 55 0.44 -7.55 -17.15
CA LYS A 55 0.18 -8.85 -17.79
C LYS A 55 1.36 -9.33 -18.64
N GLU A 56 2.17 -8.39 -19.13
CA GLU A 56 3.37 -8.65 -19.94
C GLU A 56 4.61 -8.95 -19.10
N LEU A 57 4.53 -8.84 -17.76
CA LEU A 57 5.64 -9.20 -16.87
C LEU A 57 5.93 -10.71 -16.93
N GLU A 58 7.19 -11.06 -16.73
CA GLU A 58 7.62 -12.44 -16.58
C GLU A 58 6.82 -13.17 -15.49
N ASN A 59 6.38 -14.39 -15.77
CA ASN A 59 5.52 -15.22 -14.91
C ASN A 59 4.09 -14.69 -14.65
N ALA A 60 3.70 -13.52 -15.16
CA ALA A 60 2.38 -12.94 -14.89
C ALA A 60 1.22 -13.82 -15.39
N ALA A 61 1.37 -14.44 -16.56
CA ALA A 61 0.34 -15.34 -17.11
C ALA A 61 -0.01 -16.53 -16.20
N GLU A 62 0.95 -16.97 -15.36
CA GLU A 62 0.78 -18.08 -14.42
C GLU A 62 0.42 -17.60 -13.01
N LEU A 63 1.00 -16.48 -12.57
CA LEU A 63 1.05 -16.09 -11.16
C LEU A 63 0.32 -14.78 -10.83
N LEU A 64 -0.14 -14.00 -11.83
CA LEU A 64 -0.82 -12.73 -11.61
C LEU A 64 -2.34 -12.87 -11.79
N GLU A 65 -3.09 -12.44 -10.77
CA GLU A 65 -4.53 -12.20 -10.83
C GLU A 65 -4.78 -10.69 -10.65
N LEU A 66 -5.55 -10.07 -11.54
CA LEU A 66 -5.99 -8.68 -11.36
C LEU A 66 -7.44 -8.64 -10.91
N VAL A 67 -7.70 -7.85 -9.87
CA VAL A 67 -9.06 -7.66 -9.32
C VAL A 67 -9.40 -6.17 -9.25
N GLU A 68 -10.67 -5.86 -9.41
CA GLU A 68 -11.16 -4.48 -9.38
C GLU A 68 -11.52 -4.04 -7.96
N THR A 69 -10.95 -2.92 -7.51
CA THR A 69 -11.28 -2.25 -6.23
C THR A 69 -11.02 -0.75 -6.34
N ASP A 70 -11.78 0.07 -5.63
CA ASP A 70 -11.50 1.50 -5.46
C ASP A 70 -11.32 1.84 -3.97
N LEU A 71 -10.40 2.75 -3.65
CA LEU A 71 -10.21 3.25 -2.28
C LEU A 71 -11.40 4.09 -1.80
N ASN A 72 -12.28 4.51 -2.71
CA ASN A 72 -13.50 5.25 -2.40
C ASN A 72 -14.74 4.36 -2.24
N ASP A 73 -14.62 3.04 -2.43
CA ASP A 73 -15.74 2.09 -2.40
C ASP A 73 -15.42 0.90 -1.48
N ASP A 74 -16.39 0.48 -0.67
CA ASP A 74 -16.32 -0.70 0.20
C ASP A 74 -16.33 -2.02 -0.61
N LYS A 75 -16.83 -1.98 -1.85
CA LYS A 75 -16.99 -3.17 -2.69
C LYS A 75 -15.65 -3.82 -3.06
N GLY A 76 -15.63 -5.15 -3.01
CA GLY A 76 -14.54 -5.96 -3.58
C GLY A 76 -13.37 -6.24 -2.63
N TRP A 77 -13.18 -5.49 -1.55
CA TRP A 77 -12.02 -5.65 -0.67
C TRP A 77 -11.95 -7.00 0.04
N ASN A 78 -13.08 -7.54 0.48
CA ASN A 78 -13.10 -8.89 1.08
C ASN A 78 -12.64 -9.96 0.07
N ASN A 79 -13.04 -9.84 -1.19
CA ASN A 79 -12.59 -10.75 -2.24
C ASN A 79 -11.11 -10.53 -2.58
N ALA A 80 -10.67 -9.27 -2.64
CA ALA A 80 -9.28 -8.94 -2.90
C ALA A 80 -8.34 -9.55 -1.85
N VAL A 81 -8.70 -9.47 -0.56
CA VAL A 81 -7.85 -9.98 0.53
C VAL A 81 -7.97 -11.48 0.75
N LYS A 82 -9.07 -12.11 0.30
CA LYS A 82 -9.32 -13.54 0.50
C LYS A 82 -8.13 -14.42 0.13
N ASP A 83 -7.78 -15.34 1.03
CA ASP A 83 -6.68 -16.31 0.90
C ASP A 83 -5.29 -15.68 0.69
N CYS A 84 -5.12 -14.37 0.92
CA CYS A 84 -3.81 -13.73 0.90
C CYS A 84 -3.06 -14.02 2.20
N THR A 85 -1.74 -14.24 2.08
CA THR A 85 -0.82 -14.39 3.21
C THR A 85 -0.21 -13.05 3.61
N TYR A 86 0.12 -12.22 2.63
CA TYR A 86 0.70 -10.89 2.85
C TYR A 86 -0.05 -9.83 2.04
N ILE A 87 -0.02 -8.60 2.51
CA ILE A 87 -0.58 -7.45 1.81
C ILE A 87 0.47 -6.34 1.75
N LEU A 88 0.73 -5.85 0.54
CA LEU A 88 1.44 -4.60 0.28
C LEU A 88 0.38 -3.55 -0.08
N HIS A 89 0.03 -2.69 0.88
CA HIS A 89 -0.88 -1.58 0.66
C HIS A 89 -0.09 -0.38 0.11
N VAL A 90 0.01 -0.32 -1.21
CA VAL A 90 0.75 0.71 -1.97
C VAL A 90 -0.19 1.79 -2.51
N ALA A 91 -1.45 1.43 -2.77
CA ALA A 91 -2.46 2.33 -3.32
C ALA A 91 -2.63 3.57 -2.43
N SER A 92 -2.45 4.73 -3.04
CA SER A 92 -2.70 6.03 -2.43
C SER A 92 -3.24 6.95 -3.52
N PRO A 93 -4.18 7.85 -3.22
CA PRO A 93 -4.54 8.88 -4.16
C PRO A 93 -3.33 9.80 -4.43
N PHE A 94 -3.11 10.12 -5.70
CA PHE A 94 -2.05 11.02 -6.15
C PHE A 94 -2.62 11.92 -7.27
N PRO A 95 -3.48 12.89 -6.94
CA PRO A 95 -4.03 13.81 -7.92
C PRO A 95 -3.02 14.91 -8.27
N THR A 96 -3.16 15.47 -9.47
CA THR A 96 -2.37 16.62 -9.94
C THR A 96 -2.64 17.90 -9.12
N VAL A 97 -3.83 18.01 -8.53
CA VAL A 97 -4.20 19.05 -7.55
C VAL A 97 -4.97 18.34 -6.42
N GLY A 98 -4.46 18.43 -5.20
CA GLY A 98 -5.12 17.86 -4.03
C GLY A 98 -6.17 18.79 -3.46
N ASP A 99 -7.30 18.24 -3.06
CA ASP A 99 -8.30 18.89 -2.21
C ASP A 99 -8.48 18.09 -0.91
N GLU A 100 -9.38 18.51 -0.05
CA GLU A 100 -9.66 17.83 1.22
C GLU A 100 -10.14 16.38 1.04
N SER A 101 -10.77 16.06 -0.10
CA SER A 101 -11.23 14.69 -0.39
C SER A 101 -10.07 13.70 -0.50
N LEU A 102 -8.86 14.18 -0.80
CA LEU A 102 -7.62 13.40 -0.78
C LEU A 102 -7.39 12.74 0.58
N ILE A 103 -7.56 13.51 1.65
CA ILE A 103 -7.34 13.07 3.02
C ILE A 103 -8.31 11.94 3.35
N LYS A 104 -9.61 12.16 3.08
CA LYS A 104 -10.64 11.15 3.30
C LYS A 104 -10.37 9.88 2.52
N THR A 105 -9.99 9.99 1.24
CA THR A 105 -9.67 8.85 0.37
C THR A 105 -8.49 8.06 0.91
N ALA A 106 -7.43 8.73 1.35
CA ALA A 106 -6.24 8.07 1.91
C ALA A 106 -6.57 7.36 3.23
N VAL A 107 -7.18 8.07 4.18
CA VAL A 107 -7.51 7.52 5.51
C VAL A 107 -8.49 6.37 5.42
N GLU A 108 -9.66 6.57 4.78
CA GLU A 108 -10.67 5.51 4.69
C GLU A 108 -10.22 4.38 3.76
N GLY A 109 -9.48 4.69 2.69
CA GLY A 109 -8.87 3.68 1.83
C GLY A 109 -7.95 2.75 2.60
N THR A 110 -7.05 3.30 3.43
CA THR A 110 -6.16 2.52 4.29
C THR A 110 -6.93 1.71 5.33
N LEU A 111 -7.87 2.33 6.06
CA LEU A 111 -8.67 1.63 7.06
C LEU A 111 -9.51 0.52 6.45
N ARG A 112 -10.02 0.68 5.23
CA ARG A 112 -10.78 -0.35 4.52
C ARG A 112 -9.96 -1.59 4.21
N VAL A 113 -8.73 -1.41 3.72
CA VAL A 113 -7.78 -2.52 3.50
C VAL A 113 -7.47 -3.22 4.82
N LEU A 114 -7.19 -2.47 5.88
CA LEU A 114 -6.87 -3.03 7.20
C LEU A 114 -8.06 -3.78 7.83
N ARG A 115 -9.28 -3.24 7.72
CA ARG A 115 -10.52 -3.89 8.18
C ARG A 115 -10.76 -5.20 7.42
N ALA A 116 -10.56 -5.22 6.10
CA ALA A 116 -10.68 -6.44 5.30
C ALA A 116 -9.58 -7.46 5.66
N ALA A 117 -8.35 -7.01 5.89
CA ALA A 117 -7.23 -7.83 6.36
C ALA A 117 -7.49 -8.49 7.71
N ALA A 118 -8.01 -7.73 8.68
CA ALA A 118 -8.29 -8.23 10.03
C ALA A 118 -9.37 -9.33 10.05
N GLN A 119 -10.21 -9.40 9.02
CA GLN A 119 -11.23 -10.45 8.88
C GLN A 119 -10.69 -11.75 8.26
N GLN A 120 -9.45 -11.76 7.76
CA GLN A 120 -8.86 -12.91 7.08
C GLN A 120 -7.76 -13.54 7.94
N ALA A 121 -8.04 -14.72 8.51
CA ALA A 121 -7.09 -15.46 9.33
C ALA A 121 -5.81 -15.89 8.58
N THR A 122 -5.84 -15.90 7.24
CA THR A 122 -4.68 -16.23 6.40
C THR A 122 -3.65 -15.10 6.35
N VAL A 123 -4.05 -13.86 6.59
CA VAL A 123 -3.18 -12.69 6.48
C VAL A 123 -2.25 -12.65 7.68
N LYS A 124 -0.94 -12.76 7.45
CA LYS A 124 0.10 -12.77 8.48
C LYS A 124 0.76 -11.41 8.68
N LYS A 125 0.75 -10.55 7.66
CA LYS A 125 1.39 -9.23 7.69
C LYS A 125 0.79 -8.31 6.64
N VAL A 126 0.61 -7.05 7.02
CA VAL A 126 0.31 -5.94 6.12
C VAL A 126 1.47 -4.96 6.16
N VAL A 127 1.98 -4.57 4.99
CA VAL A 127 2.98 -3.53 4.81
C VAL A 127 2.28 -2.34 4.17
N LEU A 128 2.28 -1.20 4.86
CA LEU A 128 1.75 0.07 4.37
C LEU A 128 2.87 0.89 3.73
N THR A 129 2.66 1.40 2.51
CA THR A 129 3.59 2.34 1.90
C THR A 129 3.25 3.78 2.30
N SER A 130 3.97 4.30 3.29
CA SER A 130 3.90 5.70 3.69
C SER A 130 4.80 6.60 2.83
N SER A 131 5.17 7.78 3.32
CA SER A 131 6.00 8.77 2.63
C SER A 131 6.78 9.60 3.63
N ILE A 132 7.94 10.13 3.21
CA ILE A 132 8.66 11.17 3.97
C ILE A 132 7.79 12.40 4.25
N ALA A 133 6.75 12.63 3.44
CA ALA A 133 5.75 13.68 3.66
C ALA A 133 4.90 13.47 4.93
N ALA A 134 4.95 12.29 5.56
CA ALA A 134 4.36 12.02 6.87
C ALA A 134 5.29 12.35 8.05
N ILE A 135 6.55 12.71 7.78
CA ILE A 135 7.60 12.90 8.78
C ILE A 135 8.03 14.36 8.85
N HIS A 136 8.40 14.98 7.72
CA HIS A 136 9.20 16.21 7.74
C HIS A 136 8.45 17.50 7.44
N GLU A 137 7.17 17.43 7.06
CA GLU A 137 6.45 18.59 6.51
C GLU A 137 5.88 19.49 7.62
N GLY A 138 5.73 20.79 7.32
CA GLY A 138 5.09 21.77 8.22
C GLY A 138 5.93 22.22 9.43
N HIS A 139 7.21 21.86 9.51
CA HIS A 139 8.13 22.29 10.57
C HIS A 139 8.80 23.63 10.22
N ASP A 140 9.12 24.45 11.22
CA ASP A 140 9.80 25.74 11.00
C ASP A 140 11.24 25.56 10.50
N ASP A 141 11.97 24.61 11.09
CA ASP A 141 13.31 24.23 10.65
C ASP A 141 13.26 22.95 9.80
N MET A 142 13.15 23.15 8.49
CA MET A 142 13.16 22.07 7.50
C MET A 142 14.57 21.50 7.23
N ASN A 143 15.63 22.12 7.77
CA ASN A 143 17.02 21.68 7.57
C ASN A 143 17.54 20.76 8.68
N ARG A 144 16.75 20.53 9.74
CA ARG A 144 17.13 19.60 10.80
C ARG A 144 17.14 18.16 10.29
N VAL A 145 17.84 17.29 11.02
CA VAL A 145 17.78 15.86 10.79
C VAL A 145 16.43 15.33 11.28
N PHE A 146 15.69 14.67 10.39
CA PHE A 146 14.46 13.95 10.69
C PHE A 146 14.72 12.46 10.82
N THR A 147 13.94 11.82 11.69
CA THR A 147 14.04 10.40 12.05
C THR A 147 12.66 9.74 11.99
N GLU A 148 12.60 8.43 12.19
CA GLU A 148 11.35 7.67 12.25
C GLU A 148 10.54 7.91 13.54
N GLU A 149 11.00 8.79 14.43
CA GLU A 149 10.26 9.25 15.60
C GLU A 149 9.51 10.56 15.32
N ASP A 150 9.87 11.25 14.24
CA ASP A 150 9.25 12.51 13.83
C ASP A 150 7.94 12.28 13.06
N TRP A 151 7.02 13.23 13.23
CA TRP A 151 5.77 13.33 12.47
C TRP A 151 5.67 14.71 11.85
N THR A 152 5.07 14.77 10.66
CA THR A 152 4.66 16.01 10.01
C THR A 152 3.81 16.84 10.98
N ASN A 153 4.11 18.14 11.05
CA ASN A 153 3.39 19.07 11.91
C ASN A 153 2.03 19.42 11.28
N LEU A 154 0.97 18.81 11.82
CA LEU A 154 -0.40 18.97 11.34
C LEU A 154 -1.02 20.34 11.65
N ASP A 155 -0.43 21.10 12.56
CA ASP A 155 -0.91 22.42 12.99
C ASP A 155 -0.38 23.56 12.10
N SER A 156 0.52 23.24 11.15
CA SER A 156 1.07 24.23 10.23
C SER A 156 0.03 24.74 9.22
N GLU A 157 -0.18 26.05 9.17
CA GLU A 157 -1.13 26.69 8.25
C GLU A 157 -0.75 26.51 6.77
N SER A 158 0.54 26.29 6.48
CA SER A 158 1.05 26.07 5.12
C SER A 158 1.02 24.59 4.70
N LEU A 159 0.52 23.69 5.55
CA LEU A 159 0.53 22.26 5.26
C LEU A 159 -0.39 21.90 4.09
N MET A 160 0.22 21.38 3.04
CA MET A 160 -0.51 20.93 1.85
C MET A 160 -1.31 19.64 2.12
N TYR A 161 -2.37 19.42 1.33
CA TYR A 161 -3.26 18.26 1.49
C TYR A 161 -2.55 16.90 1.37
N TYR A 162 -1.54 16.78 0.51
CA TYR A 162 -0.83 15.51 0.31
C TYR A 162 -0.04 15.06 1.56
N PRO A 163 0.90 15.85 2.12
CA PRO A 163 1.53 15.57 3.40
C PRO A 163 0.51 15.24 4.51
N LYS A 164 -0.53 16.07 4.65
CA LYS A 164 -1.59 15.86 5.63
C LYS A 164 -2.29 14.51 5.45
N SER A 165 -2.63 14.15 4.21
CA SER A 165 -3.28 12.86 3.89
C SER A 165 -2.41 11.66 4.24
N LYS A 166 -1.10 11.73 3.98
CA LYS A 166 -0.15 10.64 4.27
C LYS A 166 0.04 10.46 5.77
N THR A 167 0.19 11.59 6.48
CA THR A 167 0.33 11.63 7.93
C THR A 167 -0.88 11.02 8.62
N LEU A 168 -2.08 11.49 8.29
CA LEU A 168 -3.33 11.03 8.92
C LEU A 168 -3.65 9.57 8.55
N ALA A 169 -3.37 9.12 7.33
CA ALA A 169 -3.58 7.72 6.94
C ALA A 169 -2.66 6.77 7.69
N GLU A 170 -1.39 7.16 7.91
CA GLU A 170 -0.45 6.37 8.70
C GLU A 170 -0.82 6.34 10.19
N GLN A 171 -1.17 7.49 10.78
CA GLN A 171 -1.65 7.55 12.17
C GLN A 171 -2.90 6.68 12.36
N ALA A 172 -3.88 6.77 11.46
CA ALA A 172 -5.08 5.94 11.51
C ALA A 172 -4.77 4.44 11.39
N ALA A 173 -3.78 4.06 10.58
CA ALA A 173 -3.32 2.67 10.49
C ALA A 173 -2.72 2.18 11.82
N TRP A 174 -1.87 2.99 12.44
CA TRP A 174 -1.29 2.66 13.75
C TRP A 174 -2.35 2.58 14.86
N ASP A 175 -3.30 3.51 14.88
CA ASP A 175 -4.42 3.49 15.82
C ASP A 175 -5.29 2.24 15.65
N PHE A 176 -5.53 1.81 14.40
CA PHE A 176 -6.25 0.57 14.12
C PHE A 176 -5.53 -0.65 14.70
N VAL A 177 -4.21 -0.72 14.57
CA VAL A 177 -3.37 -1.81 15.11
C VAL A 177 -3.34 -1.79 16.63
N ASN A 178 -3.11 -0.62 17.22
CA ASN A 178 -2.91 -0.45 18.66
C ASN A 178 -4.20 -0.70 19.46
N ASN A 179 -5.37 -0.41 18.90
CA ASN A 179 -6.66 -0.60 19.55
C ASN A 179 -7.17 -2.06 19.51
N GLY A 180 -6.30 -3.05 19.27
CA GLY A 180 -6.63 -4.47 19.40
C GLY A 180 -7.58 -5.02 18.32
N LYS A 181 -7.90 -4.23 17.30
CA LYS A 181 -8.70 -4.67 16.14
C LYS A 181 -7.87 -5.37 15.07
N GLY A 182 -6.56 -5.53 15.29
CA GLY A 182 -5.59 -6.04 14.33
C GLY A 182 -4.59 -7.04 14.92
N THR A 183 -5.06 -8.07 15.65
CA THR A 183 -4.23 -9.08 16.36
C THR A 183 -3.23 -9.84 15.46
N ILE A 184 -3.26 -9.67 14.13
CA ILE A 184 -2.34 -10.30 13.16
C ILE A 184 -1.45 -9.28 12.42
N ILE A 185 -1.37 -8.03 12.90
CA ILE A 185 -0.38 -7.07 12.44
C ILE A 185 0.76 -7.08 13.46
N GLN A 186 1.60 -8.12 13.40
CA GLN A 186 2.83 -8.15 14.19
C GLN A 186 3.63 -6.86 13.95
N ARG A 187 4.23 -6.33 15.02
CA ARG A 187 5.15 -5.17 15.08
C ARG A 187 6.34 -5.30 14.13
N SER A 188 6.11 -5.31 12.84
CA SER A 188 7.07 -4.86 11.85
C SER A 188 6.55 -3.51 11.45
N ARG A 189 7.25 -2.43 11.85
CA ARG A 189 7.02 -1.11 11.26
C ARG A 189 6.82 -1.30 9.77
N ALA A 190 5.70 -0.77 9.27
CA ALA A 190 5.45 -0.64 7.85
C ALA A 190 6.77 -0.24 7.19
N VAL A 191 7.27 -1.08 6.28
CA VAL A 191 8.52 -0.79 5.59
C VAL A 191 8.25 0.46 4.74
N LEU A 192 8.71 1.61 5.24
CA LEU A 192 8.78 2.87 4.51
C LEU A 192 9.69 2.61 3.31
N LEU A 193 9.11 2.45 2.12
CA LEU A 193 9.86 2.56 0.88
C LEU A 193 9.90 4.04 0.52
N PHE A 194 11.06 4.66 0.73
CA PHE A 194 11.40 5.95 0.15
C PHE A 194 11.48 5.79 -1.36
N CYS A 195 10.51 6.33 -2.08
CA CYS A 195 10.60 6.50 -3.53
C CYS A 195 10.78 8.00 -3.79
N HIS A 196 12.03 8.42 -4.02
CA HIS A 196 12.32 9.69 -4.65
C HIS A 196 11.99 9.51 -6.14
N SER A 197 11.11 10.35 -6.67
CA SER A 197 10.96 10.52 -8.10
C SER A 197 12.02 11.54 -8.51
N ASP A 198 13.17 11.08 -9.00
CA ASP A 198 14.06 11.91 -9.80
C ASP A 198 13.49 12.06 -11.22
#